data_AF-A0A3S8W6N7-F1
#
_entry.id   AF-A0A3S8W6N7-F1
#
_cell.length_a   1.000
_cell.length_b   1.000
_cell.length_c   1.000
_cell.angle_alpha   90.00
_cell.angle_beta   90.00
_cell.angle_gamma   90.00
#
_symmetry.space_group_name_H-M   'P 1'
#
loop_
_entity.id
_entity.type
_entity.pdbx_description
1 polymer ?
#
loop_
_entity_poly.entity_id
_entity_poly.type
_entity_poly.pdbx_seq_one_letter_code
_entity_poly.pdbx_strand_id
1 'polypeptide(L)'
;MSKATMLYKPLGMAFGMLGGMVASSLFNRTWKAVAGEDDAPDAHDEERGLREILAAAALQGAIFAVVRAAVERGGAVGVRRVTGRWPD
;
A
#
# COMPACT_ATOMS: atom_id res chain seq x y z
N MET A 1 22.07 14.12 18.57
CA MET A 1 21.05 13.43 17.75
C MET A 1 21.71 12.93 16.47
N SER A 2 21.81 11.61 16.30
CA SER A 2 22.68 10.96 15.29
C SER A 2 22.15 11.10 13.86
N LYS A 3 23.06 11.37 12.91
CA LYS A 3 22.80 11.57 11.46
C LYS A 3 22.07 10.40 10.77
N ALA A 4 22.02 9.21 11.40
CA ALA A 4 21.31 8.04 10.87
C ALA A 4 19.78 8.23 10.75
N THR A 5 19.16 9.01 11.64
CA THR A 5 17.71 9.26 11.61
C THR A 5 17.29 10.22 10.48
N MET A 6 18.22 11.03 9.97
CA MET A 6 17.95 12.04 8.95
C MET A 6 17.86 11.45 7.53
N LEU A 7 18.48 10.28 7.30
CA LEU A 7 18.44 9.56 6.01
C LEU A 7 17.35 8.48 5.96
N TYR A 8 17.00 7.88 7.10
CA TYR A 8 15.93 6.87 7.17
C TYR A 8 14.54 7.44 6.90
N LYS A 9 14.28 8.68 7.31
CA LYS A 9 13.00 9.38 7.06
C LYS A 9 12.69 9.58 5.56
N PRO A 10 13.58 10.16 4.74
CA PRO A 10 13.31 10.33 3.31
C PRO A 10 13.26 8.99 2.56
N LEU A 11 14.05 8.00 2.98
CA LEU A 11 13.97 6.66 2.37
C LEU A 11 12.63 5.98 2.67
N GLY A 12 12.18 6.03 3.93
CA GLY A 12 10.87 5.51 4.33
C GLY A 12 9.72 6.21 3.62
N MET A 13 9.84 7.53 3.37
CA MET A 13 8.86 8.28 2.60
C MET A 13 8.86 7.91 1.12
N ALA A 14 10.03 7.71 0.51
CA ALA A 14 10.16 7.25 -0.86
C ALA A 14 9.59 5.83 -1.05
N PHE A 15 9.91 4.90 -0.14
CA PHE A 15 9.31 3.57 -0.13
C PHE A 15 7.80 3.61 0.13
N GLY A 16 7.32 4.52 0.98
CA GLY A 16 5.90 4.76 1.20
C GLY A 16 5.17 5.24 -0.07
N MET A 17 5.76 6.20 -0.80
CA MET A 17 5.24 6.66 -2.10
C MET A 17 5.23 5.55 -3.15
N LEU A 18 6.33 4.81 -3.29
CA LEU A 18 6.43 3.69 -4.23
C LEU A 18 5.42 2.59 -3.88
N GLY A 19 5.30 2.25 -2.59
CA GLY A 19 4.30 1.30 -2.10
C GLY A 19 2.87 1.76 -2.35
N GLY A 20 2.60 3.05 -2.17
CA GLY A 20 1.30 3.66 -2.47
C GLY A 20 0.95 3.60 -3.96
N MET A 21 1.91 3.90 -4.85
CA MET A 21 1.71 3.78 -6.30
C MET A 21 1.43 2.34 -6.74
N VAL A 22 2.19 1.37 -6.21
CA VAL A 22 1.97 -0.05 -6.49
C VAL A 22 0.60 -0.51 -5.98
N ALA A 23 0.24 -0.12 -4.76
CA ALA A 23 -1.06 -0.45 -4.17
C ALA A 23 -2.22 0.14 -4.99
N SER A 24 -2.11 1.41 -5.43
CA SER A 24 -3.11 2.06 -6.28
C SER A 24 -3.28 1.36 -7.63
N SER A 25 -2.18 0.98 -8.29
CA SER A 25 -2.25 0.23 -9.54
C SER A 25 -2.88 -1.15 -9.38
N LEU A 26 -2.53 -1.87 -8.31
CA LEU A 26 -3.16 -3.17 -7.99
C LEU A 26 -4.65 -3.02 -7.70
N PHE A 27 -5.03 -1.97 -6.98
CA PHE A 27 -6.40 -1.66 -6.66
C PHE A 27 -7.24 -1.40 -7.91
N ASN A 28 -6.83 -0.48 -8.79
CA ASN A 28 -7.56 -0.22 -10.04
C ASN A 28 -7.70 -1.49 -10.88
N ARG A 29 -6.65 -2.31 -10.96
CA ARG A 29 -6.68 -3.55 -11.74
C ARG A 29 -7.61 -4.60 -11.14
N THR A 30 -7.64 -4.69 -9.81
CA THR A 30 -8.54 -5.61 -9.11
C THR A 30 -9.98 -5.11 -9.24
N TRP A 31 -10.23 -3.82 -8.98
CA TRP A 31 -11.54 -3.20 -9.10
C TRP A 31 -12.13 -3.38 -10.50
N LYS A 32 -11.36 -3.07 -11.55
CA LYS A 32 -11.78 -3.32 -12.94
C LYS A 32 -12.20 -4.75 -13.19
N ALA A 33 -11.53 -5.72 -12.57
CA ALA A 33 -11.88 -7.13 -12.71
C ALA A 33 -13.16 -7.52 -11.94
N VAL A 34 -13.43 -6.92 -10.78
CA VAL A 34 -14.60 -7.29 -9.94
C VAL A 34 -15.86 -6.48 -10.30
N ALA A 35 -15.71 -5.18 -10.54
CA ALA A 35 -16.80 -4.24 -10.78
C ALA A 35 -17.08 -4.01 -12.27
N GLY A 36 -16.15 -4.37 -13.17
CA GLY A 36 -16.29 -4.16 -14.61
C GLY A 36 -16.18 -2.68 -15.02
N GLU A 37 -15.85 -1.79 -14.10
CA GLU A 37 -15.69 -0.35 -14.32
C GLU A 37 -14.22 0.05 -14.21
N ASP A 38 -13.81 1.03 -15.02
CA ASP A 38 -12.42 1.49 -15.07
C ASP A 38 -11.97 2.25 -13.82
N ASP A 39 -12.91 2.90 -13.11
CA ASP A 39 -12.64 3.65 -11.89
C ASP A 39 -13.43 3.13 -10.69
N ALA A 40 -12.77 3.14 -9.53
CA ALA A 40 -13.42 2.81 -8.27
C ALA A 40 -14.30 3.97 -7.79
N PRO A 41 -15.43 3.68 -7.10
CA PRO A 41 -16.29 4.70 -6.52
C PRO A 41 -15.48 5.61 -5.62
N ASP A 42 -15.56 6.92 -5.88
CA ASP A 42 -14.96 7.88 -4.98
C ASP A 42 -15.84 7.99 -3.72
N ALA A 43 -15.23 8.27 -2.57
CA ALA A 43 -15.98 8.49 -1.32
C ALA A 43 -16.93 9.70 -1.42
N HIS A 44 -16.74 10.54 -2.43
CA HIS A 44 -17.56 11.70 -2.74
C HIS A 44 -18.62 11.48 -3.83
N ASP A 45 -18.75 10.27 -4.39
CA ASP A 45 -19.80 10.00 -5.38
C ASP A 45 -21.19 9.99 -4.73
N GLU A 46 -21.97 11.06 -4.95
CA GLU A 46 -23.34 11.21 -4.45
C GLU A 46 -24.32 10.17 -5.05
N GLU A 47 -24.03 9.65 -6.23
CA GLU A 47 -24.90 8.69 -6.94
C GLU A 47 -24.67 7.23 -6.50
N ARG A 48 -23.58 6.95 -5.76
CA ARG A 48 -23.18 5.60 -5.36
C ARG A 48 -23.74 5.23 -3.99
N GLY A 49 -24.19 3.98 -3.87
CA GLY A 49 -24.72 3.47 -2.61
C GLY A 49 -23.62 3.31 -1.56
N LEU A 50 -23.94 3.60 -0.29
CA LEU A 50 -23.02 3.45 0.85
C LEU A 50 -22.41 2.04 0.95
N ARG A 51 -23.15 1.00 0.55
CA ARG A 51 -22.64 -0.38 0.49
C ARG A 51 -21.52 -0.56 -0.54
N GLU A 52 -21.61 0.12 -1.67
CA GLU A 52 -20.63 0.04 -2.76
C GLU A 52 -19.36 0.79 -2.39
N ILE A 53 -19.49 1.98 -1.80
CA ILE A 53 -18.36 2.75 -1.24
C ILE A 53 -17.63 1.94 -0.16
N LEU A 54 -18.36 1.32 0.78
CA LEU A 54 -17.74 0.48 1.82
C LEU A 54 -17.05 -0.76 1.24
N ALA A 55 -17.62 -1.38 0.21
CA ALA A 55 -17.00 -2.53 -0.45
C ALA A 55 -15.70 -2.14 -1.17
N ALA A 56 -15.70 -1.00 -1.87
CA ALA A 56 -14.52 -0.43 -2.52
C ALA A 56 -13.42 -0.11 -1.49
N ALA A 57 -13.79 0.58 -0.41
CA ALA A 57 -12.86 0.91 0.67
C ALA A 57 -12.27 -0.33 1.34
N ALA A 58 -13.08 -1.38 1.57
CA ALA A 58 -12.60 -2.64 2.12
C ALA A 58 -11.62 -3.34 1.19
N LEU A 59 -11.88 -3.36 -0.12
CA LEU A 59 -10.96 -3.92 -1.12
C LEU A 59 -9.64 -3.15 -1.16
N GLN A 60 -9.72 -1.81 -1.18
CA GLN A 60 -8.54 -0.94 -1.15
C GLN A 60 -7.70 -1.19 0.10
N GLY A 61 -8.34 -1.26 1.26
CA GLY A 61 -7.68 -1.56 2.54
C GLY A 61 -7.00 -2.92 2.54
N ALA A 62 -7.65 -3.95 1.98
CA ALA A 62 -7.09 -5.29 1.87
C ALA A 62 -5.83 -5.31 0.99
N ILE A 63 -5.88 -4.66 -0.18
CA ILE A 63 -4.74 -4.56 -1.10
C ILE A 63 -3.58 -3.81 -0.45
N PHE A 64 -3.87 -2.67 0.19
CA PHE A 64 -2.86 -1.90 0.90
C PHE A 64 -2.19 -2.72 2.01
N ALA A 65 -2.96 -3.46 2.81
CA ALA A 65 -2.42 -4.31 3.87
C ALA A 65 -1.49 -5.40 3.31
N VAL A 66 -1.87 -6.04 2.19
CA VAL A 66 -1.03 -7.05 1.53
C VAL A 66 0.27 -6.45 1.01
N VAL A 67 0.21 -5.31 0.32
CA VAL A 67 1.41 -4.64 -0.20
C VAL A 67 2.33 -4.23 0.94
N ARG A 68 1.77 -3.64 1.99
CA ARG A 68 2.54 -3.25 3.19
C ARG A 68 3.24 -4.46 3.82
N ALA A 69 2.52 -5.55 4.05
CA ALA A 69 3.09 -6.77 4.62
C ALA A 69 4.21 -7.36 3.75
N ALA A 70 4.05 -7.32 2.42
CA ALA A 70 5.07 -7.77 1.48
C ALA A 70 6.33 -6.88 1.53
N VAL A 71 6.17 -5.56 1.61
CA VAL A 71 7.28 -4.61 1.74
C VAL A 71 7.99 -4.77 3.09
N GLU A 72 7.25 -4.84 4.20
CA GLU A 72 7.82 -5.04 5.54
C GLU A 72 8.60 -6.36 5.60
N ARG A 73 8.02 -7.45 5.08
CA ARG A 73 8.68 -8.76 5.02
C ARG A 73 9.92 -8.74 4.12
N GLY A 74 9.82 -8.11 2.94
CA GLY A 74 10.92 -7.98 1.99
C GLY A 74 12.07 -7.16 2.56
N GLY A 75 11.76 -6.05 3.24
CA GLY A 75 12.71 -5.23 3.98
C GLY A 75 13.40 -6.01 5.08
N ALA A 76 12.64 -6.76 5.89
CA ALA A 76 13.21 -7.57 6.96
C ALA A 76 14.16 -8.67 6.44
N VAL A 77 13.80 -9.33 5.34
CA VAL A 77 14.66 -10.31 4.67
C VAL A 77 15.91 -9.64 4.07
N GLY A 78 15.76 -8.45 3.49
CA GLY A 78 16.88 -7.68 2.94
C GLY A 78 17.88 -7.28 4.02
N VAL A 79 17.40 -6.75 5.14
CA VAL A 79 18.25 -6.42 6.30
C VAL A 79 18.95 -7.67 6.81
N ARG A 80 18.23 -8.80 6.98
CA ARG A 80 18.83 -10.06 7.40
C ARG A 80 19.92 -10.55 6.45
N ARG A 81 19.73 -10.41 5.13
CA ARG A 81 20.77 -10.79 4.16
C ARG A 81 22.03 -9.95 4.27
N VAL A 82 21.89 -8.66 4.56
CA VAL A 82 23.03 -7.72 4.65
C VAL A 82 23.73 -7.79 6.01
N THR A 83 22.96 -7.87 7.09
CA THR A 83 23.48 -7.77 8.47
C THR A 83 23.58 -9.11 9.19
N GLY A 84 23.01 -10.17 8.63
CA GLY A 84 22.90 -11.49 9.27
C GLY A 84 21.86 -11.58 10.39
N ARG A 85 21.24 -10.46 10.80
CA ARG A 85 20.30 -10.39 11.93
C ARG A 85 18.92 -9.94 11.48
N TRP A 86 17.89 -10.44 12.15
CA TRP A 86 16.53 -9.96 11.92
C TRP A 86 16.37 -8.54 12.48
N PRO A 87 15.71 -7.61 11.76
CA PRO A 87 15.38 -6.30 12.32
C PRO A 87 14.19 -6.41 13.27
N ASP A 88 14.36 -5.90 14.49
CA ASP A 88 13.32 -5.74 15.52
C ASP A 88 12.65 -4.35 15.41
#